data_AF-A0A1Y3UNS9-F1
#
_entry.id   AF-A0A1Y3UNS9-F1
#
_cell.length_a   1.000
_cell.length_b   1.000
_cell.length_c   1.000
_cell.angle_alpha   90.00
_cell.angle_beta   90.00
_cell.angle_gamma   90.00
#
_symmetry.space_group_name_H-M   'P 1'
#
loop_
_entity.id
_entity.type
_entity.pdbx_description
1 polymer ?
#
loop_
_entity_poly.entity_id
_entity_poly.type
_entity_poly.pdbx_seq_one_letter_code
_entity_poly.pdbx_strand_id
1 'polypeptide(L)' 'MSSNQSSYFQKRERNLMKWVGYWRRNPQLFVRDYLGINLKLYQKILFYMMNKSDFFMYIAARG' A
#
# COMPACT_ATOMS: atom_id res chain seq x y z
N MET A 1 35.31 -4.79 -14.39
CA MET A 1 34.17 -5.70 -14.08
C MET A 1 33.17 -5.19 -13.03
N SER A 2 33.38 -4.08 -12.31
CA SER A 2 32.55 -3.66 -11.15
C SER A 2 31.36 -2.72 -11.47
N SER A 3 31.41 -1.97 -12.57
CA SER A 3 30.41 -0.93 -12.89
C SER A 3 29.01 -1.46 -13.26
N ASN A 4 28.94 -2.65 -13.89
CA ASN A 4 27.67 -3.22 -14.32
C ASN A 4 26.79 -3.68 -13.15
N GLN A 5 27.36 -4.29 -12.11
CA GLN A 5 26.60 -4.81 -10.97
C GLN A 5 25.84 -3.70 -10.24
N SER A 6 26.48 -2.56 -9.95
CA SER A 6 25.81 -1.40 -9.32
C SER A 6 24.61 -0.90 -10.14
N SER A 7 24.73 -0.87 -11.48
CA SER A 7 23.63 -0.48 -12.37
C SER A 7 22.45 -1.46 -12.30
N TYR A 8 22.71 -2.78 -12.24
CA TYR A 8 21.65 -3.79 -12.07
C TYR A 8 20.92 -3.63 -10.74
N PHE A 9 21.63 -3.42 -9.62
CA PHE A 9 21.02 -3.20 -8.32
C PHE A 9 20.16 -1.93 -8.28
N GLN A 10 20.64 -0.82 -8.84
CA GLN A 10 19.86 0.43 -8.95
C GLN A 10 18.59 0.26 -9.80
N LYS A 11 18.65 -0.56 -10.85
CA LYS A 11 17.46 -0.88 -11.65
C LYS A 11 16.44 -1.69 -10.86
N ARG A 12 16.90 -2.66 -10.06
CA ARG A 12 16.04 -3.46 -9.17
C ARG A 12 15.42 -2.60 -8.08
N GLU A 13 16.19 -1.72 -7.44
CA GLU A 13 15.70 -0.82 -6.41
C GLU A 13 14.59 0.10 -6.95
N ARG A 14 14.81 0.74 -8.11
CA ARG A 14 13.79 1.59 -8.75
C ARG A 14 12.51 0.82 -9.08
N ASN A 15 12.64 -0.43 -9.56
CA ASN A 15 11.49 -1.28 -9.84
C ASN A 15 10.73 -1.64 -8.56
N LEU A 16 11.47 -1.96 -7.48
CA LEU A 16 10.90 -2.28 -6.18
C LEU A 16 10.18 -1.06 -5.57
N MET A 17 10.79 0.13 -5.63
CA MET A 17 10.16 1.37 -5.17
C MET A 17 8.86 1.68 -5.93
N LYS A 18 8.84 1.46 -7.25
CA LYS A 18 7.61 1.63 -8.05
C LYS A 18 6.53 0.64 -7.61
N TRP A 19 6.90 -0.60 -7.35
CA TRP A 19 5.98 -1.66 -6.95
C TRP A 19 5.41 -1.41 -5.55
N VAL A 20 6.27 -1.08 -4.58
CA VAL A 20 5.87 -0.70 -3.21
C VAL A 20 4.98 0.55 -3.26
N GLY A 21 5.34 1.56 -4.06
CA GLY A 21 4.55 2.77 -4.22
C GLY A 21 3.17 2.53 -4.83
N TYR A 22 3.05 1.56 -5.74
CA TYR A 22 1.76 1.16 -6.33
C TYR A 22 0.80 0.61 -5.27
N TRP A 23 1.27 -0.30 -4.42
CA TRP A 23 0.47 -0.88 -3.33
C TRP A 23 0.16 0.15 -2.23
N ARG A 24 1.12 1.02 -1.91
CA ARG A 24 0.94 2.08 -0.90
C ARG A 24 -0.10 3.12 -1.33
N ARG A 25 -0.18 3.46 -2.63
CA ARG A 25 -1.22 4.35 -3.16
C ARG A 25 -2.60 3.72 -3.25
N ASN A 26 -2.68 2.39 -3.37
CA ASN A 26 -3.92 1.65 -3.54
C ASN A 26 -4.08 0.58 -2.44
N PRO A 27 -4.21 0.98 -1.17
CA PRO A 27 -4.32 0.04 -0.07
C PRO A 27 -5.55 -0.87 -0.19
N GLN A 28 -6.63 -0.42 -0.85
CA GLN A 28 -7.80 -1.26 -1.12
C GLN A 28 -7.50 -2.47 -2.03
N LEU A 29 -6.59 -2.33 -2.99
CA LEU A 29 -6.17 -3.44 -3.86
C LEU A 29 -5.26 -4.39 -3.09
N PHE A 30 -4.38 -3.86 -2.25
CA PHE A 30 -3.54 -4.67 -1.38
C PHE A 30 -4.37 -5.59 -0.49
N VAL A 31 -5.38 -5.06 0.20
CA VAL A 31 -6.22 -5.88 1.08
C VAL A 31 -7.07 -6.89 0.29
N ARG A 32 -7.51 -6.55 -0.92
CA ARG A 32 -8.26 -7.49 -1.75
C ARG A 32 -7.40 -8.63 -2.27
N ASP A 33 -6.27 -8.31 -2.88
CA ASP A 33 -5.46 -9.26 -3.65
C ASP A 33 -4.42 -10.00 -2.79
N TYR A 34 -3.86 -9.37 -1.74
CA TYR A 34 -2.95 -10.06 -0.81
C TYR A 34 -3.66 -10.73 0.35
N LEU A 35 -4.62 -10.03 0.97
CA LEU A 35 -5.31 -10.57 2.14
C LEU A 35 -6.54 -11.40 1.75
N GLY A 36 -7.03 -11.29 0.50
CA GLY A 36 -8.23 -12.02 0.05
C GLY A 36 -9.53 -11.49 0.65
N ILE A 37 -9.52 -10.30 1.26
CA ILE A 37 -10.67 -9.78 2.01
C ILE A 37 -11.45 -8.81 1.12
N ASN A 38 -12.75 -9.05 0.97
CA ASN A 38 -13.65 -8.11 0.29
C ASN A 38 -14.20 -7.08 1.29
N LEU A 39 -13.59 -5.90 1.33
CA LEU A 39 -14.02 -4.82 2.22
C LEU A 39 -15.38 -4.25 1.79
N LYS A 40 -16.25 -4.04 2.78
CA LYS A 40 -17.45 -3.21 2.63
C LYS A 40 -17.05 -1.74 2.38
N LEU A 41 -17.96 -0.97 1.78
CA LEU A 41 -17.68 0.41 1.33
C LEU A 41 -17.15 1.31 2.48
N TYR A 42 -17.75 1.22 3.67
CA TYR A 42 -17.29 1.98 4.84
C TYR A 42 -15.85 1.62 5.23
N GLN A 43 -15.50 0.33 5.20
CA GLN A 43 -14.15 -0.13 5.54
C GLN A 43 -13.11 0.39 4.55
N LYS A 44 -13.46 0.50 3.25
CA LYS A 44 -12.55 1.07 2.24
C LYS A 44 -12.23 2.54 2.51
N ILE A 45 -13.24 3.33 2.89
CA ILE A 45 -13.08 4.75 3.22
C ILE A 45 -12.25 4.92 4.48
N LEU A 46 -12.55 4.13 5.50
CA LEU A 46 -11.80 4.07 6.76
C LEU A 46 -10.32 3.76 6.53
N PHE A 47 -10.04 2.70 5.79
CA PHE A 47 -8.69 2.26 5.51
C PHE A 47 -7.91 3.30 4.68
N TYR A 48 -8.58 3.99 3.76
CA TYR A 48 -8.00 5.11 3.02
C TYR A 48 -7.65 6.30 3.95
N MET A 49 -8.56 6.67 4.85
CA MET A 49 -8.32 7.77 5.80
C MET A 49 -7.23 7.43 6.81
N MET A 50 -7.20 6.20 7.33
CA MET A 50 -6.13 5.69 8.21
C MET A 50 -4.77 5.66 7.51
N ASN A 51 -4.72 5.42 6.20
CA ASN A 51 -3.46 5.41 5.46
C ASN A 51 -2.91 6.82 5.17
N LYS A 52 -3.78 7.83 5.15
CA LYS A 52 -3.43 9.20 4.74
C LYS A 52 -3.20 10.16 5.91
N SER A 53 -3.76 9.87 7.08
CA SER A 53 -3.60 10.69 8.29
C SER A 53 -2.96 9.86 9.40
N ASP A 54 -1.88 10.38 9.99
CA ASP A 54 -1.21 9.74 11.15
C ASP A 54 -2.10 9.77 12.40
N PHE A 55 -3.00 10.76 12.49
CA PHE A 55 -4.02 10.85 13.54
C PHE A 55 -5.40 10.72 12.90
N PHE A 56 -6.04 9.58 13.10
CA PHE A 56 -7.39 9.31 12.60
C PHE A 56 -8.22 8.68 13.72
N MET A 57 -9.38 9.27 14.00
CA MET A 57 -10.33 8.79 15.00
C MET A 57 -11.61 8.35 14.30
N TYR A 58 -11.96 7.07 14.46
CA TYR A 58 -13.22 6.52 13.97
C TYR A 58 -14.16 6.25 15.14
N ILE A 59 -15.31 6.91 15.14
CA ILE A 59 -16.38 6.68 16.12
C ILE A 59 -17.38 5.71 15.48
N ALA A 60 -17.28 4.44 15.85
CA ALA A 60 -18.21 3.41 15.44
C ALA A 60 -19.33 3.28 16.46
N ALA A 61 -20.59 3.31 16.02
CA ALA A 61 -21.68 2.75 16.82
C ALA A 61 -21.56 1.21 16.75
N ARG A 62 -21.58 0.53 17.90
CA ARG A 62 -21.74 -0.93 17.91
C ARG A 62 -23.17 -1.24 17.47
N GLY A 63 -23.31 -2.05 16.43
CA GLY A 63 -24.53 -2.74 16.04
C GLY A 63 -24.32 -4.23 16.23
#